data_AF-A0A8B7BYA9-F1
#
_entry.id   AF-A0A8B7BYA9-F1
#
_cell.length_a   1.000
_cell.length_b   1.000
_cell.length_c   1.000
_cell.angle_alpha   90.00
_cell.angle_beta   90.00
_cell.angle_gamma   90.00
#
_symmetry.space_group_name_H-M   'P 1'
#
loop_
_entity.id
_entity.type
_entity.pdbx_description
1 polymer ?
#
loop_
_entity_poly.entity_id
_entity_poly.type
_entity_poly.pdbx_seq_one_letter_code
_entity_poly.pdbx_strand_id
1 'polypeptide(L)'
;MNQTSRWMLILCNQREAFSFLLFLATSHVLFHSSFGATKSTPTFKPIKLDCSDDSFIQDDTTRTSLEALFSSLRSKALRSNSGSGAIGSGPGAIYGSFLCQSDLSYEDCRTCIHMAAANLLQSCSSSSSSASSRRGAIWINCCQLHYSDRNIHGVAGINGFNLASLHEETNSMKPIEQVSKPTKAVNYLRRLMDAPQPTAASDGAGDGKKSSSGAMPIMISILAVVLAGTSLYCIYCWRWRKRNAIRRAQIENLRPLPSSDLPLMDLSTIQAATNNFSEENKLGEGGFGPVYRGVLCGGNEVAIKRLSAKSRQGAVEFRNEVELIAKLQHRNLVRLLGFCAGKDEKLLIYEYLPNRSLDSYLFDPSKRCQLDWKKRHQIIAGIARGLLYLHEDSLLKVIHRDLKASNVLLDNKMNPKISDFGMAKIFEGEENEVTTGKVVGTLGYMAPEYAIQGIFSVKSDVFSFGVLLLEILSGERNGGSYLHQHGHTLVKHAWQLWTRDRSTEFMDPLLGDSYPKNEACRCIHVGLLCVQENPEDRPTMSSAVLMLRSDQTPLSPPSEPPSYARSKTPELQMSPIMFSTSTGTQTVNEVTITLVEPR
;
A
#
# COMPACT_ATOMS: atom_id res chain seq x y z
N MET A 1 -15.72 41.11 -13.47
CA MET A 1 -15.74 39.95 -14.39
C MET A 1 -15.89 40.47 -15.82
N ASN A 2 -14.85 40.35 -16.64
CA ASN A 2 -14.78 40.96 -17.97
C ASN A 2 -15.68 40.26 -19.00
N GLN A 3 -16.21 41.02 -19.97
CA GLN A 3 -17.09 40.56 -21.05
C GLN A 3 -16.52 39.38 -21.85
N THR A 4 -15.20 39.23 -21.91
CA THR A 4 -14.49 38.10 -22.56
C THR A 4 -14.81 36.75 -21.92
N SER A 5 -15.07 36.69 -20.61
CA SER A 5 -15.45 35.45 -19.92
C SER A 5 -16.90 35.04 -20.20
N ARG A 6 -17.81 35.99 -20.53
CA ARG A 6 -19.18 35.68 -20.95
C ARG A 6 -19.23 35.08 -22.36
N TRP A 7 -18.37 35.54 -23.27
CA TRP A 7 -18.31 35.00 -24.63
C TRP A 7 -17.70 33.59 -24.69
N MET A 8 -16.71 33.25 -23.85
CA MET A 8 -16.20 31.88 -23.78
C MET A 8 -17.23 30.87 -23.24
N LEU A 9 -18.08 31.27 -22.30
CA LEU A 9 -19.18 30.43 -21.80
C LEU A 9 -20.27 30.20 -22.85
N ILE A 10 -20.55 31.20 -23.70
CA ILE A 10 -21.51 31.08 -24.80
C ILE A 10 -20.95 30.19 -25.94
N LEU A 11 -19.66 30.32 -26.26
CA LEU A 11 -19.00 29.49 -27.28
C LEU A 11 -18.80 28.02 -26.84
N CYS A 12 -18.58 27.77 -25.54
CA CYS A 12 -18.49 26.41 -25.00
C CYS A 12 -19.84 25.68 -25.04
N ASN A 13 -20.93 26.40 -24.79
CA ASN A 13 -22.29 25.83 -24.81
C ASN A 13 -22.76 25.50 -26.24
N GLN A 14 -22.30 26.27 -27.24
CA GLN A 14 -22.57 26.01 -28.65
C GLN A 14 -21.88 24.74 -29.17
N ARG A 15 -20.67 24.43 -28.69
CA ARG A 15 -19.92 23.24 -29.10
C ARG A 15 -20.54 21.94 -28.54
N GLU A 16 -21.13 21.99 -27.35
CA GLU A 16 -21.86 20.86 -26.76
C GLU A 16 -23.25 20.68 -27.39
N ALA A 17 -23.93 21.78 -27.75
CA ALA A 17 -25.19 21.74 -28.49
C ALA A 17 -25.02 21.15 -29.91
N PHE A 18 -23.93 21.49 -30.59
CA PHE A 18 -23.59 20.91 -31.90
C PHE A 18 -23.27 19.41 -31.81
N SER A 19 -22.58 19.00 -30.75
CA SER A 19 -22.29 17.59 -30.48
C SER A 19 -23.55 16.79 -30.15
N PHE A 20 -24.56 17.41 -29.54
CA PHE A 20 -25.85 16.80 -29.23
C PHE A 20 -26.74 16.64 -30.49
N LEU A 21 -26.76 17.64 -31.36
CA LEU A 21 -27.46 17.57 -32.66
C LEU A 21 -26.83 16.54 -33.61
N LEU A 22 -25.50 16.43 -33.60
CA LEU A 22 -24.76 15.41 -34.36
C LEU A 22 -25.02 13.98 -33.82
N PHE A 23 -25.22 13.83 -32.51
CA PHE A 23 -25.59 12.56 -31.88
C PHE A 23 -27.02 12.13 -32.23
N LEU A 24 -27.96 13.08 -32.31
CA LEU A 24 -29.33 12.80 -32.75
C LEU A 24 -29.38 12.42 -34.24
N ALA A 25 -28.65 13.12 -35.10
CA ALA A 25 -28.57 12.81 -36.53
C ALA A 25 -27.92 11.45 -36.82
N THR A 26 -26.85 11.10 -36.09
CA THR A 26 -26.19 9.79 -36.22
C THR A 26 -27.04 8.64 -35.66
N SER A 27 -27.84 8.89 -34.62
CA SER A 27 -28.77 7.89 -34.09
C SER A 27 -29.93 7.54 -35.04
N HIS A 28 -30.38 8.49 -35.87
CA HIS A 28 -31.41 8.24 -36.89
C HIS A 28 -30.88 7.46 -38.10
N VAL A 29 -29.62 7.67 -38.48
CA VAL A 29 -28.96 6.93 -39.58
C VAL A 29 -28.58 5.51 -39.16
N LEU A 30 -28.20 5.30 -37.88
CA LEU A 30 -27.87 3.99 -37.32
C LEU A 30 -29.09 3.10 -37.02
N PHE A 31 -30.32 3.62 -37.09
CA PHE A 31 -31.53 2.80 -36.84
C PHE A 31 -32.10 2.16 -38.11
N HIS A 32 -31.69 2.62 -39.30
CA HIS A 32 -32.07 1.99 -40.58
C HIS A 32 -31.04 1.00 -41.14
N SER A 33 -29.87 0.88 -40.51
CA SER A 33 -28.86 -0.12 -40.84
C SER A 33 -28.35 -0.77 -39.56
N SER A 34 -28.48 -2.09 -39.50
CA SER A 34 -27.99 -3.00 -38.45
C SER A 34 -28.92 -3.23 -37.25
N PHE A 35 -29.87 -4.15 -37.48
CA PHE A 35 -30.14 -5.20 -36.50
C PHE A 35 -28.83 -5.93 -36.17
N GLY A 36 -28.45 -5.93 -34.90
CA GLY A 36 -27.36 -6.79 -34.40
C GLY A 36 -26.31 -6.06 -33.56
N ALA A 37 -26.70 -5.52 -32.40
CA ALA A 37 -25.73 -5.22 -31.34
C ALA A 37 -26.26 -5.80 -30.02
N THR A 38 -25.62 -6.88 -29.60
CA THR A 38 -25.84 -7.56 -28.32
C THR A 38 -25.49 -6.63 -27.15
N LYS A 39 -26.31 -6.65 -26.09
CA LYS A 39 -25.97 -5.99 -24.81
C LYS A 39 -24.57 -6.45 -24.39
N SER A 40 -23.63 -5.51 -24.27
CA SER A 40 -22.30 -5.77 -23.73
C SER A 40 -22.44 -6.08 -22.25
N THR A 41 -22.41 -7.37 -21.92
CA THR A 41 -22.14 -7.86 -20.57
C THR A 41 -20.81 -7.24 -20.10
N PRO A 42 -20.72 -6.69 -18.88
CA PRO A 42 -19.45 -6.19 -18.37
C PRO A 42 -18.40 -7.31 -18.47
N THR A 43 -17.36 -7.09 -19.25
CA THR A 43 -16.28 -8.05 -19.47
C THR A 43 -15.27 -7.89 -18.35
N PHE A 44 -15.47 -8.67 -17.30
CA PHE A 44 -14.48 -8.78 -16.24
C PHE A 44 -13.37 -9.72 -16.72
N LYS A 45 -12.20 -9.16 -17.02
CA LYS A 45 -11.04 -9.95 -17.45
C LYS A 45 -10.41 -10.63 -16.22
N PRO A 46 -10.12 -11.94 -16.28
CA PRO A 46 -9.32 -12.59 -15.25
C PRO A 46 -7.90 -12.00 -15.26
N ILE A 47 -7.42 -11.60 -14.08
CA ILE A 47 -6.04 -11.16 -13.84
C ILE A 47 -5.12 -12.39 -13.85
N LYS A 48 -5.59 -13.46 -13.20
CA LYS A 48 -4.89 -14.74 -13.08
C LYS A 48 -5.89 -15.87 -12.96
N LEU A 49 -5.61 -16.99 -13.64
CA LEU A 49 -6.34 -18.25 -13.50
C LEU A 49 -5.30 -19.36 -13.35
N ASP A 50 -5.48 -20.21 -12.35
CA ASP A 50 -4.55 -21.26 -11.98
C ASP A 50 -5.33 -22.58 -11.85
N CYS A 51 -4.88 -23.61 -12.57
CA CYS A 51 -5.44 -24.95 -12.54
C CYS A 51 -4.29 -25.92 -12.27
N SER A 52 -4.38 -26.76 -11.23
CA SER A 52 -3.30 -27.71 -10.93
C SER A 52 -3.26 -28.88 -11.92
N ASP A 53 -2.05 -29.26 -12.37
CA ASP A 53 -1.80 -30.26 -13.43
C ASP A 53 -1.85 -31.74 -13.00
N ASP A 54 -2.03 -32.04 -11.71
CA ASP A 54 -2.13 -33.43 -11.25
C ASP A 54 -3.57 -33.97 -11.43
N SER A 55 -3.82 -34.64 -12.55
CA SER A 55 -5.10 -35.30 -12.86
C SER A 55 -5.58 -36.17 -11.70
N PHE A 56 -6.80 -35.95 -11.20
CA PHE A 56 -7.53 -36.92 -10.38
C PHE A 56 -8.28 -37.91 -11.28
N ILE A 57 -8.51 -39.10 -10.71
CA ILE A 57 -9.18 -40.25 -11.31
C ILE A 57 -10.61 -39.88 -11.76
N GLN A 58 -11.00 -40.42 -12.92
CA GLN A 58 -12.31 -40.30 -13.56
C GLN A 58 -13.47 -40.46 -12.55
N ASP A 59 -14.27 -39.41 -12.37
CA ASP A 59 -15.67 -39.60 -11.94
C ASP A 59 -16.56 -38.44 -12.40
N ASP A 60 -17.67 -38.77 -13.08
CA ASP A 60 -18.67 -37.83 -13.62
C ASP A 60 -19.37 -37.01 -12.52
N THR A 61 -19.17 -37.38 -11.25
CA THR A 61 -19.68 -36.71 -10.04
C THR A 61 -18.95 -35.40 -9.70
N THR A 62 -17.75 -35.17 -10.22
CA THR A 62 -16.88 -34.04 -9.82
C THR A 62 -17.37 -32.69 -10.35
N ARG A 63 -17.79 -32.64 -11.63
CA ARG A 63 -18.27 -31.40 -12.25
C ARG A 63 -19.58 -30.93 -11.61
N THR A 64 -20.51 -31.85 -11.40
CA THR A 64 -21.80 -31.59 -10.75
C THR A 64 -21.60 -31.08 -9.33
N SER A 65 -20.63 -31.65 -8.60
CA SER A 65 -20.28 -31.21 -7.25
C SER A 65 -19.65 -29.82 -7.22
N LEU A 66 -18.82 -29.47 -8.21
CA LEU A 66 -18.27 -28.12 -8.39
C LEU A 66 -19.34 -27.08 -8.75
N GLU A 67 -20.26 -27.42 -9.64
CA GLU A 67 -21.38 -26.56 -10.00
C GLU A 67 -22.29 -26.30 -8.79
N ALA A 68 -22.56 -27.33 -7.99
CA ALA A 68 -23.29 -27.20 -6.72
C ALA A 68 -22.56 -26.31 -5.71
N LEU A 69 -21.24 -26.49 -5.56
CA LEU A 69 -20.40 -25.67 -4.67
C LEU A 69 -20.41 -24.21 -5.10
N PHE A 70 -20.19 -23.92 -6.37
CA PHE A 70 -20.22 -22.54 -6.88
C PHE A 70 -21.60 -21.90 -6.79
N SER A 71 -22.67 -22.66 -6.98
CA SER A 71 -24.03 -22.17 -6.75
C SER A 71 -24.26 -21.78 -5.28
N SER A 72 -23.75 -22.59 -4.34
CA SER A 72 -23.78 -22.32 -2.90
C SER A 72 -22.95 -21.08 -2.51
N LEU A 73 -21.73 -20.94 -3.02
CA LEU A 73 -20.90 -19.75 -2.76
C LEU A 73 -21.52 -18.48 -3.34
N ARG A 74 -22.09 -18.55 -4.55
CA ARG A 74 -22.81 -17.43 -5.18
C ARG A 74 -24.04 -17.01 -4.38
N SER A 75 -24.78 -17.93 -3.77
CA SER A 75 -25.92 -17.57 -2.92
C SER A 75 -25.49 -16.91 -1.61
N LYS A 76 -24.33 -17.28 -1.06
CA LYS A 76 -23.72 -16.60 0.10
C LYS A 76 -23.21 -15.19 -0.23
N ALA A 77 -22.75 -14.95 -1.45
CA ALA A 77 -22.31 -13.64 -1.94
C ALA A 77 -23.42 -12.57 -1.94
N LEU A 78 -24.70 -12.96 -1.87
CA LEU A 78 -25.85 -12.04 -1.70
C LEU A 78 -25.92 -11.42 -0.30
N ARG A 79 -25.21 -11.98 0.69
CA ARG A 79 -25.33 -11.60 2.11
C ARG A 79 -23.98 -11.25 2.75
N SER A 80 -22.86 -11.57 2.10
CA SER A 80 -21.51 -11.33 2.61
C SER A 80 -20.52 -11.13 1.47
N ASN A 81 -19.50 -10.29 1.69
CA ASN A 81 -18.39 -10.10 0.76
C ASN A 81 -17.30 -11.17 0.89
N SER A 82 -17.43 -12.12 1.81
CA SER A 82 -16.59 -13.32 1.87
C SER A 82 -17.42 -14.52 2.30
N GLY A 83 -16.98 -15.72 1.94
CA GLY A 83 -17.65 -16.93 2.37
C GLY A 83 -16.95 -18.21 1.95
N SER A 84 -17.21 -19.26 2.71
CA SER A 84 -16.69 -20.61 2.51
C SER A 84 -17.82 -21.63 2.43
N GLY A 85 -17.53 -22.79 1.83
CA GLY A 85 -18.47 -23.90 1.73
C GLY A 85 -17.77 -25.20 1.39
N ALA A 86 -18.50 -26.30 1.53
CA ALA A 86 -18.08 -27.61 1.08
C ALA A 86 -19.28 -28.39 0.51
N ILE A 87 -19.02 -29.29 -0.43
CA ILE A 87 -19.99 -30.25 -0.99
C ILE A 87 -19.39 -31.65 -0.85
N GLY A 88 -20.18 -32.60 -0.36
CA GLY A 88 -19.74 -33.98 -0.10
C GLY A 88 -19.20 -34.20 1.32
N SER A 89 -18.89 -35.45 1.64
CA SER A 89 -18.36 -35.90 2.95
C SER A 89 -17.20 -36.88 2.75
N GLY A 90 -16.17 -36.80 3.61
CA GLY A 90 -15.02 -37.71 3.56
C GLY A 90 -14.00 -37.39 2.45
N PRO A 91 -13.26 -38.39 1.92
CA PRO A 91 -12.15 -38.19 0.97
C PRO A 91 -12.57 -37.67 -0.42
N GLY A 92 -13.87 -37.50 -0.68
CA GLY A 92 -14.42 -36.90 -1.91
C GLY A 92 -15.05 -35.52 -1.71
N ALA A 93 -14.87 -34.89 -0.54
CA ALA A 93 -15.42 -33.56 -0.28
C ALA A 93 -14.66 -32.46 -1.04
N ILE A 94 -15.39 -31.54 -1.66
CA ILE A 94 -14.83 -30.37 -2.35
C ILE A 94 -15.11 -29.13 -1.52
N TYR A 95 -14.06 -28.37 -1.25
CA TYR A 95 -14.11 -27.14 -0.45
C TYR A 95 -13.92 -25.95 -1.37
N GLY A 96 -14.62 -24.85 -1.05
CA GLY A 96 -14.48 -23.62 -1.82
C GLY A 96 -14.65 -22.37 -0.97
N SER A 97 -14.00 -21.30 -1.38
CA SER A 97 -14.07 -20.00 -0.72
C SER A 97 -14.06 -18.88 -1.75
N PHE A 98 -14.69 -17.76 -1.39
CA PHE A 98 -14.66 -16.53 -2.17
C PHE A 98 -14.38 -15.31 -1.29
N LEU A 99 -13.80 -14.30 -1.92
CA LEU A 99 -13.60 -12.98 -1.34
C LEU A 99 -13.84 -11.92 -2.41
N CYS A 100 -14.72 -10.98 -2.12
CA CYS A 100 -15.01 -9.79 -2.91
C CYS A 100 -14.34 -8.57 -2.28
N GLN A 101 -14.04 -7.56 -3.09
CA GLN A 101 -13.59 -6.26 -2.60
C GLN A 101 -14.64 -5.64 -1.65
N SER A 102 -14.19 -5.01 -0.57
CA SER A 102 -15.07 -4.54 0.52
C SER A 102 -16.05 -3.42 0.12
N ASP A 103 -15.83 -2.77 -1.02
CA ASP A 103 -16.64 -1.69 -1.58
C ASP A 103 -17.64 -2.15 -2.67
N LEU A 104 -17.71 -3.45 -2.98
CA LEU A 104 -18.71 -4.01 -3.88
C LEU A 104 -20.07 -4.15 -3.19
N SER A 105 -21.14 -3.90 -3.96
CA SER A 105 -22.47 -4.31 -3.53
C SER A 105 -22.59 -5.84 -3.53
N TYR A 106 -23.49 -6.41 -2.72
CA TYR A 106 -23.69 -7.86 -2.70
C TYR A 106 -24.14 -8.42 -4.07
N GLU A 107 -24.83 -7.60 -4.88
CA GLU A 107 -25.25 -8.00 -6.23
C GLU A 107 -24.09 -7.98 -7.23
N ASP A 108 -23.17 -7.03 -7.09
CA ASP A 108 -21.94 -6.98 -7.89
C ASP A 108 -20.97 -8.10 -7.47
N CYS A 109 -20.87 -8.39 -6.17
CA CYS A 109 -20.10 -9.52 -5.64
C CYS A 109 -20.66 -10.84 -6.20
N ARG A 110 -21.98 -11.08 -6.11
CA ARG A 110 -22.65 -12.24 -6.71
C ARG A 110 -22.36 -12.40 -8.19
N THR A 111 -22.42 -11.29 -8.94
CA THR A 111 -22.13 -11.28 -10.38
C THR A 111 -20.68 -11.65 -10.64
N CYS A 112 -19.74 -11.06 -9.89
CA CYS A 112 -18.31 -11.33 -9.98
C CYS A 112 -18.00 -12.82 -9.69
N ILE A 113 -18.60 -13.41 -8.65
CA ILE A 113 -18.47 -14.86 -8.33
C ILE A 113 -19.04 -15.74 -9.44
N HIS A 114 -20.17 -15.36 -10.04
CA HIS A 114 -20.77 -16.12 -11.15
C HIS A 114 -19.83 -16.22 -12.36
N MET A 115 -19.17 -15.12 -12.71
CA MET A 115 -18.21 -15.12 -13.82
C MET A 115 -16.93 -15.87 -13.47
N ALA A 116 -16.44 -15.73 -12.24
CA ALA A 116 -15.30 -16.50 -11.74
C ALA A 116 -15.54 -18.01 -11.86
N ALA A 117 -16.72 -18.48 -11.42
CA ALA A 117 -17.11 -19.88 -11.50
C ALA A 117 -17.19 -20.39 -12.95
N ALA A 118 -17.78 -19.60 -13.86
CA ALA A 118 -17.88 -19.97 -15.28
C ALA A 118 -16.51 -20.11 -15.95
N ASN A 119 -15.56 -19.22 -15.63
CA ASN A 119 -14.19 -19.29 -16.15
C ASN A 119 -13.44 -20.51 -15.59
N LEU A 120 -13.56 -20.81 -14.28
CA LEU A 120 -12.94 -22.00 -13.69
C LEU A 120 -13.49 -23.29 -14.31
N LEU A 121 -14.81 -23.39 -14.49
CA LEU A 121 -15.43 -24.57 -15.13
C LEU A 121 -15.11 -24.73 -16.62
N GLN A 122 -14.65 -23.67 -17.28
CA GLN A 122 -14.26 -23.69 -18.69
C GLN A 122 -12.76 -23.96 -18.86
N SER A 123 -11.92 -23.35 -18.03
CA SER A 123 -10.47 -23.41 -18.16
C SER A 123 -9.84 -24.57 -17.39
N CYS A 124 -10.45 -25.00 -16.28
CA CYS A 124 -9.93 -26.11 -15.46
C CYS A 124 -10.64 -27.46 -15.73
N SER A 125 -11.46 -27.55 -16.78
CA SER A 125 -12.05 -28.81 -17.28
C SER A 125 -11.56 -29.06 -18.71
N SER A 126 -10.87 -30.18 -18.97
CA SER A 126 -10.31 -30.45 -20.30
C SER A 126 -11.39 -30.83 -21.31
N SER A 127 -11.25 -30.39 -22.56
CA SER A 127 -12.25 -30.57 -23.62
C SER A 127 -12.38 -32.00 -24.17
N SER A 128 -11.60 -32.96 -23.68
CA SER A 128 -11.52 -34.33 -24.24
C SER A 128 -11.61 -35.46 -23.20
N SER A 129 -11.76 -35.16 -21.92
CA SER A 129 -11.95 -36.16 -20.86
C SER A 129 -12.70 -35.53 -19.70
N SER A 130 -13.57 -36.27 -19.02
CA SER A 130 -14.35 -35.86 -17.84
C SER A 130 -13.52 -35.44 -16.60
N ALA A 131 -12.24 -35.09 -16.77
CA ALA A 131 -11.33 -34.69 -15.72
C ALA A 131 -11.38 -33.16 -15.49
N SER A 132 -11.64 -32.76 -14.24
CA SER A 132 -11.45 -31.38 -13.76
C SER A 132 -10.21 -31.32 -12.86
N SER A 133 -9.47 -30.22 -12.88
CA SER A 133 -8.31 -30.02 -12.00
C SER A 133 -8.71 -30.10 -10.53
N ARG A 134 -7.86 -30.73 -9.69
CA ARG A 134 -8.10 -30.91 -8.24
C ARG A 134 -8.25 -29.60 -7.46
N ARG A 135 -7.62 -28.54 -7.98
CA ARG A 135 -7.65 -27.19 -7.46
C ARG A 135 -7.78 -26.21 -8.60
N GLY A 136 -8.52 -25.15 -8.35
CA GLY A 136 -8.59 -24.03 -9.27
C GLY A 136 -8.81 -22.74 -8.50
N ALA A 137 -8.03 -21.72 -8.85
CA ALA A 137 -8.15 -20.39 -8.30
C ALA A 137 -8.19 -19.36 -9.42
N ILE A 138 -9.09 -18.39 -9.30
CA ILE A 138 -9.19 -17.28 -10.24
C ILE A 138 -9.24 -15.96 -9.48
N TRP A 139 -8.50 -14.99 -10.00
CA TRP A 139 -8.50 -13.62 -9.54
C TRP A 139 -9.07 -12.73 -10.64
N ILE A 140 -10.17 -12.08 -10.34
CA ILE A 140 -10.79 -11.04 -11.15
C ILE A 140 -10.61 -9.72 -10.40
N ASN A 141 -10.53 -8.58 -11.11
CA ASN A 141 -10.40 -7.24 -10.51
C ASN A 141 -11.34 -6.95 -9.32
N CYS A 142 -12.49 -7.63 -9.22
CA CYS A 142 -13.48 -7.45 -8.15
C CYS A 142 -13.60 -8.63 -7.15
N CYS A 143 -13.09 -9.83 -7.46
CA CYS A 143 -13.22 -10.98 -6.58
C CYS A 143 -12.15 -12.04 -6.82
N GLN A 144 -11.99 -12.91 -5.84
CA GLN A 144 -11.30 -14.18 -5.99
C GLN A 144 -12.21 -15.35 -5.63
N LEU A 145 -12.05 -16.45 -6.35
CA LEU A 145 -12.76 -17.71 -6.12
C LEU A 145 -11.77 -18.86 -6.18
N HIS A 146 -11.79 -19.72 -5.16
CA HIS A 146 -10.89 -20.85 -5.03
C HIS A 146 -11.69 -22.11 -4.65
N TYR A 147 -11.36 -23.25 -5.26
CA TYR A 147 -11.81 -24.56 -4.83
C TYR A 147 -10.65 -25.55 -4.71
N SER A 148 -10.78 -26.53 -3.82
CA SER A 148 -9.86 -27.65 -3.66
C SER A 148 -10.58 -28.90 -3.14
N ASP A 149 -10.05 -30.06 -3.51
CA ASP A 149 -10.29 -31.37 -2.89
C ASP A 149 -9.77 -31.51 -1.44
N ARG A 150 -9.01 -30.54 -0.91
CA ARG A 150 -8.53 -30.49 0.47
C ARG A 150 -9.26 -29.42 1.24
N ASN A 151 -9.42 -29.65 2.54
CA ASN A 151 -10.04 -28.66 3.41
C ASN A 151 -9.20 -27.37 3.44
N ILE A 152 -9.78 -26.29 2.94
CA ILE A 152 -9.17 -24.95 2.90
C ILE A 152 -9.73 -24.04 4.02
N HIS A 153 -10.61 -24.56 4.89
CA HIS A 153 -11.22 -23.84 6.00
C HIS A 153 -10.41 -24.06 7.29
N GLY A 154 -9.54 -23.11 7.64
CA GLY A 154 -9.04 -22.88 9.00
C GLY A 154 -8.40 -24.06 9.77
N VAL A 155 -7.15 -24.37 9.46
CA VAL A 155 -6.16 -24.78 10.49
C VAL A 155 -5.05 -23.75 10.46
N ALA A 156 -4.86 -23.05 11.59
CA ALA A 156 -3.66 -22.29 11.86
C ALA A 156 -2.50 -23.27 12.06
N GLY A 157 -1.48 -23.19 11.20
CA GLY A 157 -0.19 -23.82 11.46
C GLY A 157 0.33 -24.75 10.37
N ILE A 158 1.39 -24.27 9.71
CA ILE A 158 2.54 -25.03 9.20
C ILE A 158 2.35 -25.77 7.85
N ASN A 159 3.04 -25.20 6.86
CA ASN A 159 3.47 -25.76 5.57
C ASN A 159 2.45 -25.90 4.43
N GLY A 160 2.53 -24.93 3.52
CA GLY A 160 2.61 -25.23 2.10
C GLY A 160 1.39 -24.93 1.26
N PHE A 161 1.08 -23.65 1.05
CA PHE A 161 0.99 -23.09 -0.30
C PHE A 161 1.54 -21.66 -0.26
N ASN A 162 2.72 -21.51 -0.86
CA ASN A 162 3.47 -20.26 -0.94
C ASN A 162 2.65 -19.24 -1.75
N LEU A 163 2.25 -18.14 -1.13
CA LEU A 163 1.86 -16.91 -1.85
C LEU A 163 3.11 -16.13 -2.34
N ALA A 164 4.25 -16.81 -2.44
CA ALA A 164 5.53 -16.30 -2.94
C ALA A 164 5.89 -16.85 -4.34
N SER A 165 5.11 -17.75 -4.93
CA SER A 165 5.45 -18.36 -6.24
C SER A 165 5.00 -17.57 -7.47
N LEU A 166 4.81 -16.25 -7.38
CA LEU A 166 4.49 -15.39 -8.55
C LEU A 166 5.44 -14.20 -8.74
N HIS A 167 6.64 -14.30 -8.18
CA HIS A 167 7.70 -13.36 -8.53
C HIS A 167 8.96 -14.00 -9.13
N GLU A 168 8.91 -15.29 -9.47
CA GLU A 168 10.00 -15.98 -10.17
C GLU A 168 9.45 -16.79 -11.33
N GLU A 169 9.05 -16.09 -12.40
CA GLU A 169 9.20 -16.55 -13.80
C GLU A 169 8.86 -15.38 -14.74
N THR A 170 9.67 -14.33 -14.70
CA THR A 170 9.69 -13.26 -15.72
C THR A 170 10.84 -13.42 -16.73
N ASN A 171 11.56 -14.54 -16.70
CA ASN A 171 12.61 -14.87 -17.65
C ASN A 171 12.30 -16.15 -18.45
N SER A 172 11.11 -16.23 -19.05
CA SER A 172 10.94 -16.94 -20.33
C SER A 172 9.65 -16.49 -21.00
N MET A 173 9.79 -15.48 -21.86
CA MET A 173 8.74 -14.99 -22.73
C MET A 173 8.39 -16.08 -23.75
N LYS A 174 7.14 -16.54 -23.77
CA LYS A 174 6.50 -16.99 -25.02
C LYS A 174 5.21 -16.20 -25.24
N PRO A 175 5.04 -15.55 -26.40
CA PRO A 175 3.79 -14.88 -26.72
C PRO A 175 2.69 -15.92 -26.91
N ILE A 176 1.52 -15.72 -26.29
CA ILE A 176 0.34 -16.51 -26.64
C ILE A 176 -0.27 -15.91 -27.90
N GLU A 177 -0.24 -16.71 -28.97
CA GLU A 177 -0.94 -16.49 -30.22
C GLU A 177 -2.44 -16.29 -30.01
N GLN A 178 -3.03 -15.45 -30.87
CA GLN A 178 -4.46 -15.22 -30.97
C GLN A 178 -5.20 -16.54 -31.21
N VAL A 179 -5.94 -17.04 -30.21
CA VAL A 179 -6.93 -18.09 -30.45
C VAL A 179 -8.23 -17.44 -30.92
N SER A 180 -8.37 -17.36 -32.23
CA SER A 180 -9.64 -17.22 -32.94
C SER A 180 -10.55 -18.43 -32.66
N LYS A 181 -11.76 -18.19 -32.10
CA LYS A 181 -13.06 -18.85 -32.43
C LYS A 181 -14.05 -18.80 -31.24
N PRO A 182 -15.11 -17.96 -31.28
CA PRO A 182 -16.08 -17.80 -30.20
C PRO A 182 -17.38 -18.58 -30.49
N THR A 183 -17.37 -19.92 -30.42
CA THR A 183 -18.60 -20.67 -30.77
C THR A 183 -18.99 -21.79 -29.82
N LYS A 184 -18.18 -22.14 -28.81
CA LYS A 184 -18.52 -23.22 -27.87
C LYS A 184 -19.09 -22.76 -26.51
N ALA A 185 -18.78 -21.54 -26.06
CA ALA A 185 -19.30 -20.99 -24.79
C ALA A 185 -20.80 -20.64 -24.83
N VAL A 186 -21.34 -20.28 -26.00
CA VAL A 186 -22.75 -19.88 -26.18
C VAL A 186 -23.70 -21.09 -26.09
N ASN A 187 -23.26 -22.27 -26.53
CA ASN A 187 -24.10 -23.48 -26.54
C ASN A 187 -24.30 -24.09 -25.15
N TYR A 188 -23.38 -23.83 -24.21
CA TYR A 188 -23.50 -24.30 -22.83
C TYR A 188 -24.55 -23.49 -22.04
N LEU A 189 -24.59 -22.16 -22.25
CA LEU A 189 -25.60 -21.27 -21.67
C LEU A 189 -27.04 -21.55 -22.15
N ARG A 190 -27.19 -22.14 -23.34
CA ARG A 190 -28.52 -22.48 -23.89
C ARG A 190 -29.08 -23.80 -23.33
N ARG A 191 -28.24 -24.74 -22.90
CA ARG A 191 -28.69 -26.08 -22.42
C ARG A 191 -29.16 -26.12 -20.96
N LEU A 192 -28.91 -25.08 -20.17
CA LEU A 192 -29.35 -25.02 -18.76
C LEU A 192 -30.71 -24.31 -18.57
N MET A 193 -31.35 -23.86 -19.65
CA MET A 193 -32.66 -23.19 -19.60
C MET A 193 -33.85 -24.10 -19.90
N ASP A 194 -33.63 -25.37 -20.26
CA ASP A 194 -34.72 -26.31 -20.55
C ASP A 194 -34.74 -27.46 -19.53
N ALA A 195 -35.61 -27.34 -18.52
CA ALA A 195 -36.27 -28.49 -17.92
C ALA A 195 -37.69 -28.09 -17.42
N PRO A 196 -38.70 -28.97 -17.54
CA PRO A 196 -40.08 -28.55 -17.81
C PRO A 196 -41.08 -28.91 -16.69
N GLN A 197 -42.21 -28.20 -16.63
CA GLN A 197 -43.43 -28.57 -15.89
C GLN A 197 -44.67 -27.83 -16.46
N PRO A 198 -45.92 -28.27 -16.22
CA PRO A 198 -46.58 -29.40 -16.88
C PRO A 198 -47.88 -28.99 -17.61
N THR A 199 -48.41 -29.94 -18.38
CA THR A 199 -49.63 -29.91 -19.21
C THR A 199 -50.95 -29.73 -18.44
N ALA A 200 -51.88 -28.93 -18.99
CA ALA A 200 -53.32 -29.23 -19.00
C ALA A 200 -54.05 -28.38 -20.06
N ALA A 201 -55.06 -28.99 -20.70
CA ALA A 201 -55.66 -28.64 -21.97
C ALA A 201 -56.77 -27.56 -21.93
N SER A 202 -57.04 -26.91 -23.06
CA SER A 202 -58.33 -27.02 -23.79
C SER A 202 -58.37 -26.10 -25.01
N ASP A 203 -58.97 -26.65 -26.08
CA ASP A 203 -59.17 -26.06 -27.40
C ASP A 203 -60.18 -24.90 -27.42
N GLY A 204 -60.06 -24.04 -28.43
CA GLY A 204 -61.09 -23.07 -28.79
C GLY A 204 -60.70 -22.20 -29.99
N ALA A 205 -61.04 -22.66 -31.19
CA ALA A 205 -60.88 -21.98 -32.47
C ALA A 205 -61.66 -20.64 -32.55
N GLY A 206 -61.18 -19.70 -33.38
CA GLY A 206 -61.96 -18.49 -33.70
C GLY A 206 -61.23 -17.46 -34.55
N ASP A 207 -61.50 -17.51 -35.84
CA ASP A 207 -61.14 -16.64 -36.96
C ASP A 207 -61.39 -15.13 -36.75
N GLY A 208 -60.71 -14.27 -37.52
CA GLY A 208 -61.27 -12.95 -37.86
C GLY A 208 -60.38 -11.69 -37.80
N LYS A 209 -59.91 -11.30 -38.98
CA LYS A 209 -59.86 -9.91 -39.53
C LYS A 209 -58.84 -8.86 -39.03
N LYS A 210 -58.09 -8.40 -40.04
CA LYS A 210 -57.27 -7.19 -40.15
C LYS A 210 -57.99 -5.90 -39.69
N SER A 211 -57.25 -5.00 -39.03
CA SER A 211 -57.39 -3.55 -39.25
C SER A 211 -56.12 -2.79 -38.82
N SER A 212 -55.80 -1.74 -39.57
CA SER A 212 -54.61 -0.91 -39.55
C SER A 212 -54.45 -0.05 -38.29
N SER A 213 -53.29 -0.12 -37.63
CA SER A 213 -52.76 0.95 -36.79
C SER A 213 -51.24 0.80 -36.61
N GLY A 214 -50.47 1.21 -37.63
CA GLY A 214 -49.01 1.08 -37.64
C GLY A 214 -48.24 2.25 -37.02
N ALA A 215 -48.88 3.40 -36.75
CA ALA A 215 -48.17 4.63 -36.39
C ALA A 215 -48.10 4.92 -34.87
N MET A 216 -49.11 4.50 -34.10
CA MET A 216 -49.17 4.71 -32.64
C MET A 216 -48.03 4.04 -31.85
N PRO A 217 -47.65 2.76 -32.10
CA PRO A 217 -46.58 2.12 -31.33
C PRO A 217 -45.18 2.69 -31.64
N ILE A 218 -44.98 3.26 -32.84
CA ILE A 218 -43.72 3.87 -33.25
C ILE A 218 -43.49 5.18 -32.46
N MET A 219 -44.51 6.03 -32.36
CA MET A 219 -44.43 7.29 -31.62
C MET A 219 -44.18 7.09 -30.12
N ILE A 220 -44.81 6.09 -29.50
CA ILE A 220 -44.61 5.76 -28.09
C ILE A 220 -43.16 5.27 -27.87
N SER A 221 -42.63 4.48 -28.80
CA SER A 221 -41.26 3.97 -28.73
C SER A 221 -40.22 5.09 -28.83
N ILE A 222 -40.44 6.08 -29.72
CA ILE A 222 -39.57 7.25 -29.85
C ILE A 222 -39.58 8.08 -28.56
N LEU A 223 -40.77 8.34 -28.01
CA LEU A 223 -40.92 9.11 -26.78
C LEU A 223 -40.20 8.43 -25.60
N ALA A 224 -40.32 7.11 -25.48
CA ALA A 224 -39.67 6.33 -24.43
C ALA A 224 -38.13 6.38 -24.53
N VAL A 225 -37.58 6.32 -25.75
CA VAL A 225 -36.12 6.41 -25.97
C VAL A 225 -35.59 7.80 -25.61
N VAL A 226 -36.30 8.86 -25.98
CA VAL A 226 -35.93 10.24 -25.66
C VAL A 226 -35.98 10.48 -24.14
N LEU A 227 -37.02 10.00 -23.48
CA LEU A 227 -37.16 10.13 -22.01
C LEU A 227 -36.10 9.32 -21.26
N ALA A 228 -35.76 8.12 -21.76
CA ALA A 228 -34.67 7.32 -21.19
C ALA A 228 -33.31 7.98 -21.39
N GLY A 229 -33.03 8.50 -22.59
CA GLY A 229 -31.78 9.19 -22.91
C GLY A 229 -31.58 10.46 -22.08
N THR A 230 -32.62 11.28 -21.95
CA THR A 230 -32.60 12.48 -21.10
C THR A 230 -32.44 12.14 -19.62
N SER A 231 -33.11 11.10 -19.13
CA SER A 231 -32.95 10.63 -17.75
C SER A 231 -31.52 10.14 -17.47
N LEU A 232 -30.94 9.36 -18.39
CA LEU A 232 -29.55 8.91 -18.28
C LEU A 232 -28.56 10.07 -18.33
N TYR A 233 -28.79 11.07 -19.19
CA TYR A 233 -27.98 12.28 -19.27
C TYR A 233 -28.08 13.12 -17.98
N CYS A 234 -29.28 13.28 -17.42
CA CYS A 234 -29.51 13.95 -16.15
C CYS A 234 -28.81 13.20 -15.00
N ILE A 235 -28.87 11.86 -14.96
CA ILE A 235 -28.16 11.04 -13.97
C ILE A 235 -26.64 11.16 -14.14
N TYR A 236 -26.15 11.19 -15.39
CA TYR A 236 -24.73 11.42 -15.69
C TYR A 236 -24.28 12.80 -15.18
N CYS A 237 -25.02 13.86 -15.54
CA CYS A 237 -24.76 15.23 -15.10
C CYS A 237 -24.83 15.35 -13.59
N TRP A 238 -25.83 14.74 -12.93
CA TRP A 238 -25.97 14.74 -11.48
C TRP A 238 -24.82 13.98 -10.80
N ARG A 239 -24.44 12.80 -11.30
CA ARG A 239 -23.29 12.04 -10.80
C ARG A 239 -21.96 12.76 -11.03
N TRP A 240 -21.84 13.51 -12.13
CA TRP A 240 -20.68 14.34 -12.42
C TRP A 240 -20.62 15.56 -11.49
N ARG A 241 -21.76 16.25 -11.28
CA ARG A 241 -21.89 17.39 -10.35
C ARG A 241 -21.64 16.96 -8.91
N LYS A 242 -22.20 15.84 -8.45
CA LYS A 242 -22.01 15.29 -7.09
C LYS A 242 -20.55 14.87 -6.87
N ARG A 243 -19.92 14.19 -7.84
CA ARG A 243 -18.48 13.88 -7.78
C ARG A 243 -17.61 15.15 -7.74
N ASN A 244 -17.94 16.16 -8.53
CA ASN A 244 -17.21 17.43 -8.54
C ASN A 244 -17.47 18.29 -7.29
N ALA A 245 -18.65 18.22 -6.69
CA ALA A 245 -18.96 18.89 -5.43
C ALA A 245 -18.20 18.27 -4.25
N ILE A 246 -18.16 16.93 -4.16
CA ILE A 246 -17.35 16.20 -3.17
C ILE A 246 -15.86 16.49 -3.37
N ARG A 247 -15.37 16.54 -4.62
CA ARG A 247 -13.99 16.94 -4.93
C ARG A 247 -13.69 18.37 -4.54
N ARG A 248 -14.59 19.32 -4.83
CA ARG A 248 -14.43 20.72 -4.40
C ARG A 248 -14.41 20.81 -2.88
N ALA A 249 -15.29 20.09 -2.18
CA ALA A 249 -15.27 20.01 -0.73
C ALA A 249 -13.97 19.37 -0.18
N GLN A 250 -13.41 18.36 -0.85
CA GLN A 250 -12.11 17.78 -0.49
C GLN A 250 -10.94 18.74 -0.74
N ILE A 251 -10.95 19.51 -1.85
CA ILE A 251 -9.95 20.53 -2.15
C ILE A 251 -10.08 21.73 -1.21
N GLU A 252 -11.32 22.10 -0.84
CA GLU A 252 -11.60 23.14 0.15
C GLU A 252 -11.19 22.69 1.56
N ASN A 253 -11.33 21.41 1.89
CA ASN A 253 -10.80 20.79 3.12
C ASN A 253 -9.28 20.58 3.09
N LEU A 254 -8.65 20.63 1.91
CA LEU A 254 -7.20 20.65 1.71
C LEU A 254 -6.66 22.08 1.64
N ARG A 255 -7.52 23.12 1.67
CA ARG A 255 -7.04 24.46 1.97
C ARG A 255 -6.56 24.42 3.41
N PRO A 256 -5.29 24.81 3.67
CA PRO A 256 -4.81 24.94 5.02
C PRO A 256 -5.78 25.79 5.83
N LEU A 257 -6.06 25.36 7.06
CA LEU A 257 -6.54 26.27 8.09
C LEU A 257 -5.62 27.51 8.08
N PRO A 258 -6.14 28.71 8.39
CA PRO A 258 -5.43 30.00 8.19
C PRO A 258 -4.18 30.21 9.09
N SER A 259 -3.55 29.14 9.58
CA SER A 259 -2.38 29.15 10.45
C SER A 259 -1.13 28.45 9.87
N SER A 260 -1.16 27.92 8.63
CA SER A 260 0.06 27.43 7.96
C SER A 260 0.31 28.15 6.62
N ASP A 261 1.22 29.13 6.65
CA ASP A 261 1.72 29.92 5.51
C ASP A 261 2.59 29.10 4.51
N LEU A 262 2.27 27.82 4.27
CA LEU A 262 2.99 27.05 3.25
C LEU A 262 2.51 27.41 1.85
N PRO A 263 3.42 27.81 0.94
CA PRO A 263 3.05 28.15 -0.42
C PRO A 263 2.59 26.92 -1.20
N LEU A 264 1.42 27.05 -1.83
CA LEU A 264 0.97 26.14 -2.89
C LEU A 264 1.70 26.52 -4.18
N MET A 265 2.51 25.59 -4.71
CA MET A 265 3.27 25.79 -5.93
C MET A 265 2.58 25.15 -7.13
N ASP A 266 2.64 25.79 -8.29
CA ASP A 266 2.09 25.24 -9.52
C ASP A 266 2.95 24.09 -10.06
N LEU A 267 2.29 23.04 -10.56
CA LEU A 267 2.96 21.88 -11.16
C LEU A 267 3.93 22.26 -12.28
N SER A 268 3.58 23.26 -13.10
CA SER A 268 4.44 23.76 -14.18
C SER A 268 5.77 24.31 -13.66
N THR A 269 5.75 25.00 -12.52
CA THR A 269 6.95 25.53 -11.85
C THR A 269 7.84 24.39 -11.38
N ILE A 270 7.25 23.34 -10.81
CA ILE A 270 7.97 22.16 -10.32
C ILE A 270 8.56 21.35 -11.49
N GLN A 271 7.80 21.18 -12.57
CA GLN A 271 8.29 20.54 -13.79
C GLN A 271 9.46 21.32 -14.39
N ALA A 272 9.38 22.64 -14.48
CA ALA A 272 10.49 23.46 -14.94
C ALA A 272 11.73 23.30 -14.03
N ALA A 273 11.54 23.35 -12.70
CA ALA A 273 12.61 23.22 -11.73
C ALA A 273 13.33 21.86 -11.75
N THR A 274 12.65 20.79 -12.13
CA THR A 274 13.16 19.40 -12.14
C THR A 274 13.54 18.90 -13.53
N ASN A 275 13.45 19.74 -14.56
CA ASN A 275 13.55 19.32 -15.96
C ASN A 275 12.58 18.16 -16.27
N ASN A 276 11.31 18.38 -15.95
CA ASN A 276 10.20 17.44 -16.08
C ASN A 276 10.44 16.09 -15.37
N PHE A 277 10.92 16.16 -14.12
CA PHE A 277 11.28 14.98 -13.31
C PHE A 277 12.31 14.06 -14.00
N SER A 278 13.35 14.66 -14.62
CA SER A 278 14.45 13.91 -15.24
C SER A 278 15.12 12.97 -14.23
N GLU A 279 15.48 11.76 -14.69
CA GLU A 279 16.21 10.79 -13.87
C GLU A 279 17.58 11.29 -13.42
N GLU A 280 18.21 12.22 -14.16
CA GLU A 280 19.45 12.88 -13.75
C GLU A 280 19.30 13.69 -12.45
N ASN A 281 18.08 14.19 -12.21
CA ASN A 281 17.74 14.93 -11.00
C ASN A 281 17.26 14.01 -9.88
N LYS A 282 17.13 12.71 -10.09
CA LYS A 282 16.63 11.78 -9.07
C LYS A 282 17.66 11.62 -7.95
N LEU A 283 17.27 11.98 -6.74
CA LEU A 283 18.09 11.85 -5.53
C LEU A 283 17.99 10.44 -4.94
N GLY A 284 16.82 9.83 -5.03
CA GLY A 284 16.54 8.49 -4.54
C GLY A 284 15.06 8.12 -4.70
N GLU A 285 14.73 6.87 -4.38
CA GLU A 285 13.36 6.36 -4.39
C GLU A 285 13.20 5.35 -3.25
N GLY A 286 12.11 5.49 -2.50
CA GLY A 286 11.74 4.55 -1.43
C GLY A 286 10.27 4.15 -1.54
N GLY A 287 9.72 3.52 -0.49
CA GLY A 287 8.31 3.08 -0.47
C GLY A 287 7.27 4.20 -0.66
N PHE A 288 7.70 5.45 -0.55
CA PHE A 288 6.86 6.64 -0.65
C PHE A 288 6.97 7.36 -2.00
N GLY A 289 7.80 6.84 -2.91
CA GLY A 289 8.02 7.38 -4.25
C GLY A 289 9.37 8.08 -4.45
N PRO A 290 9.63 8.56 -5.67
CA PRO A 290 10.90 9.19 -6.03
C PRO A 290 11.03 10.61 -5.47
N VAL A 291 12.27 10.99 -5.15
CA VAL A 291 12.67 12.33 -4.73
C VAL A 291 13.59 12.91 -5.78
N TYR A 292 13.32 14.14 -6.22
CA TYR A 292 14.11 14.84 -7.24
C TYR A 292 14.75 16.10 -6.67
N ARG A 293 15.95 16.43 -7.11
CA ARG A 293 16.54 17.76 -6.96
C ARG A 293 15.85 18.70 -7.95
N GLY A 294 15.52 19.89 -7.50
CA GLY A 294 15.04 20.96 -8.36
C GLY A 294 15.73 22.28 -8.05
N VAL A 295 15.69 23.20 -9.01
CA VAL A 295 16.15 24.57 -8.82
C VAL A 295 14.99 25.50 -9.16
N LEU A 296 14.44 26.18 -8.13
CA LEU A 296 13.34 27.13 -8.31
C LEU A 296 13.82 28.44 -8.95
N CYS A 297 12.88 29.23 -9.48
CA CYS A 297 13.16 30.58 -9.96
C CYS A 297 13.85 31.41 -8.86
N GLY A 298 15.02 31.96 -9.17
CA GLY A 298 15.89 32.62 -8.19
C GLY A 298 17.07 31.79 -7.70
N GLY A 299 17.23 30.55 -8.18
CA GLY A 299 18.41 29.72 -7.92
C GLY A 299 18.35 28.87 -6.64
N ASN A 300 17.21 28.86 -5.95
CA ASN A 300 17.04 28.10 -4.73
C ASN A 300 16.92 26.60 -5.03
N GLU A 301 17.86 25.81 -4.52
CA GLU A 301 17.82 24.36 -4.61
C GLU A 301 16.80 23.75 -3.64
N VAL A 302 16.02 22.79 -4.13
CA VAL A 302 14.97 22.10 -3.38
C VAL A 302 15.01 20.59 -3.62
N ALA A 303 14.45 19.84 -2.67
CA ALA A 303 14.17 18.41 -2.84
C ALA A 303 12.66 18.20 -2.97
N ILE A 304 12.22 17.55 -4.04
CA ILE A 304 10.81 17.39 -4.40
C ILE A 304 10.45 15.92 -4.30
N LYS A 305 9.70 15.56 -3.27
CA LYS A 305 9.17 14.20 -3.05
C LYS A 305 7.86 14.07 -3.81
N ARG A 306 7.82 13.16 -4.80
CA ARG A 306 6.64 12.88 -5.61
C ARG A 306 5.95 11.63 -5.10
N LEU A 307 4.83 11.84 -4.41
CA LEU A 307 4.07 10.75 -3.79
C LEU A 307 3.24 10.03 -4.84
N SER A 308 3.16 8.71 -4.74
CA SER A 308 2.37 7.89 -5.66
C SER A 308 0.88 8.24 -5.61
N ALA A 309 0.36 8.72 -6.73
CA ALA A 309 -1.05 9.11 -6.85
C ALA A 309 -2.03 7.92 -6.78
N LYS A 310 -1.54 6.70 -7.08
CA LYS A 310 -2.34 5.46 -7.11
C LYS A 310 -2.46 4.80 -5.75
N SER A 311 -1.67 5.22 -4.76
CA SER A 311 -1.65 4.62 -3.44
C SER A 311 -2.52 5.41 -2.45
N ARG A 312 -3.42 4.71 -1.73
CA ARG A 312 -4.15 5.28 -0.59
C ARG A 312 -3.18 5.77 0.50
N GLN A 313 -2.04 5.10 0.63
CA GLN A 313 -1.00 5.44 1.60
C GLN A 313 -0.37 6.80 1.29
N GLY A 314 -0.02 7.07 0.02
CA GLY A 314 0.56 8.36 -0.39
C GLY A 314 -0.36 9.56 -0.17
N ALA A 315 -1.69 9.37 -0.20
CA ALA A 315 -2.64 10.44 0.14
C ALA A 315 -2.71 10.74 1.65
N VAL A 316 -2.59 9.72 2.50
CA VAL A 316 -2.54 9.88 3.96
C VAL A 316 -1.22 10.54 4.37
N GLU A 317 -0.11 10.10 3.80
CA GLU A 317 1.21 10.68 4.05
C GLU A 317 1.29 12.13 3.62
N PHE A 318 0.80 12.45 2.42
CA PHE A 318 0.72 13.83 1.95
C PHE A 318 0.00 14.72 2.96
N ARG A 319 -1.17 14.26 3.43
CA ARG A 319 -1.96 14.99 4.42
C ARG A 319 -1.21 15.15 5.74
N ASN A 320 -0.62 14.06 6.25
CA ASN A 320 0.16 14.10 7.49
C ASN A 320 1.33 15.08 7.38
N GLU A 321 2.14 14.99 6.31
CA GLU A 321 3.32 15.86 6.12
C GLU A 321 2.92 17.34 5.97
N VAL A 322 1.85 17.65 5.24
CA VAL A 322 1.34 19.03 5.11
C VAL A 322 0.74 19.55 6.41
N GLU A 323 -0.01 18.75 7.17
CA GLU A 323 -0.63 19.19 8.43
C GLU A 323 0.39 19.33 9.57
N LEU A 324 1.40 18.44 9.62
CA LEU A 324 2.42 18.38 10.67
C LEU A 324 3.61 19.31 10.39
N ILE A 325 4.34 19.08 9.30
CA ILE A 325 5.64 19.75 9.09
C ILE A 325 5.45 21.26 8.91
N ALA A 326 4.30 21.69 8.38
CA ALA A 326 3.97 23.11 8.29
C ALA A 326 4.05 23.85 9.64
N LYS A 327 3.78 23.13 10.74
CA LYS A 327 3.75 23.68 12.10
C LYS A 327 5.03 23.40 12.89
N LEU A 328 5.94 22.58 12.35
CA LEU A 328 7.16 22.16 13.04
C LEU A 328 8.36 22.92 12.47
N GLN A 329 9.01 23.73 13.30
CA GLN A 329 10.21 24.47 12.92
C GLN A 329 11.30 24.26 13.95
N HIS A 330 12.31 23.48 13.58
CA HIS A 330 13.46 23.24 14.44
C HIS A 330 14.71 22.94 13.61
N ARG A 331 15.89 23.33 14.11
CA ARG A 331 17.17 23.20 13.37
C ARG A 331 17.53 21.75 13.01
N ASN A 332 17.05 20.79 13.82
CA ASN A 332 17.28 19.35 13.63
C ASN A 332 16.09 18.61 12.99
N LEU A 333 15.16 19.33 12.37
CA LEU A 333 14.12 18.76 11.51
C LEU A 333 14.28 19.31 10.09
N VAL A 334 13.88 18.52 9.10
CA VAL A 334 13.83 18.97 7.70
C VAL A 334 12.65 19.91 7.51
N ARG A 335 12.90 21.06 6.87
CA ARG A 335 11.89 22.08 6.62
C ARG A 335 11.12 21.82 5.33
N LEU A 336 9.80 21.69 5.43
CA LEU A 336 8.88 21.77 4.29
C LEU A 336 8.78 23.23 3.84
N LEU A 337 9.05 23.48 2.57
CA LEU A 337 9.03 24.81 1.95
C LEU A 337 7.73 25.10 1.22
N GLY A 338 6.97 24.07 0.84
CA GLY A 338 5.72 24.19 0.12
C GLY A 338 5.22 22.84 -0.37
N PHE A 339 4.08 22.86 -1.05
CA PHE A 339 3.49 21.65 -1.62
C PHE A 339 2.82 21.95 -2.96
N CYS A 340 2.58 20.92 -3.76
CA CYS A 340 1.71 21.00 -4.92
C CYS A 340 0.67 19.87 -4.84
N ALA A 341 -0.59 20.27 -5.04
CA ALA A 341 -1.74 19.38 -5.04
C ALA A 341 -2.52 19.51 -6.36
N GLY A 342 -2.29 18.57 -7.28
CA GLY A 342 -3.04 18.40 -8.53
C GLY A 342 -4.01 17.21 -8.46
N LYS A 343 -4.79 16.98 -9.53
CA LYS A 343 -5.72 15.82 -9.60
C LYS A 343 -5.02 14.48 -9.40
N ASP A 344 -3.85 14.31 -10.03
CA ASP A 344 -3.07 13.07 -10.03
C ASP A 344 -1.63 13.31 -9.55
N GLU A 345 -1.33 14.47 -8.94
CA GLU A 345 0.01 14.83 -8.46
C GLU A 345 -0.05 15.31 -7.02
N LYS A 346 0.76 14.70 -6.16
CA LYS A 346 0.96 15.12 -4.77
C LYS A 346 2.46 15.25 -4.55
N LEU A 347 2.91 16.49 -4.40
CA LEU A 347 4.33 16.83 -4.36
C LEU A 347 4.61 17.62 -3.08
N LEU A 348 5.68 17.25 -2.39
CA LEU A 348 6.18 17.95 -1.22
C LEU A 348 7.54 18.56 -1.56
N ILE A 349 7.73 19.85 -1.26
CA ILE A 349 8.94 20.60 -1.60
C ILE A 349 9.70 20.89 -0.31
N TYR A 350 10.85 20.27 -0.16
CA TYR A 350 11.75 20.39 0.99
C TYR A 350 12.97 21.25 0.67
N GLU A 351 13.62 21.74 1.73
CA GLU A 351 15.00 22.24 1.60
C GLU A 351 15.92 21.15 1.03
N TYR A 352 16.81 21.53 0.11
CA TYR A 352 17.80 20.60 -0.40
C TYR A 352 18.94 20.41 0.60
N LEU A 353 19.27 19.15 0.89
CA LEU A 353 20.34 18.75 1.81
C LEU A 353 21.41 17.97 1.03
N PRO A 354 22.60 18.57 0.78
CA PRO A 354 23.57 18.01 -0.16
C PRO A 354 24.24 16.73 0.35
N ASN A 355 24.33 16.55 1.67
CA ASN A 355 24.98 15.38 2.28
C ASN A 355 24.02 14.20 2.48
N ARG A 356 22.85 14.19 1.81
CA ARG A 356 21.92 13.04 1.77
C ARG A 356 21.60 12.49 3.17
N SER A 357 21.31 11.20 3.27
CA SER A 357 20.94 10.51 4.51
C SER A 357 22.15 9.95 5.27
N LEU A 358 22.02 9.83 6.59
CA LEU A 358 23.04 9.32 7.49
C LEU A 358 23.45 7.88 7.16
N ASP A 359 22.50 7.04 6.75
CA ASP A 359 22.78 5.64 6.36
C ASP A 359 23.76 5.54 5.18
N SER A 360 23.74 6.52 4.26
CA SER A 360 24.65 6.59 3.12
C SER A 360 26.09 6.90 3.51
N TYR A 361 26.33 7.39 4.73
CA TYR A 361 27.68 7.54 5.30
C TYR A 361 28.01 6.39 6.23
N LEU A 362 27.06 6.01 7.09
CA LEU A 362 27.30 5.06 8.16
C LEU A 362 27.58 3.64 7.63
N PHE A 363 26.93 3.24 6.55
CA PHE A 363 27.02 1.88 6.01
C PHE A 363 27.76 1.78 4.67
N ASP A 364 28.29 2.89 4.17
CA ASP A 364 29.19 2.92 3.01
C ASP A 364 30.63 3.00 3.52
N PRO A 365 31.44 1.93 3.38
CA PRO A 365 32.82 1.92 3.87
C PRO A 365 33.68 3.09 3.36
N SER A 366 33.40 3.60 2.15
CA SER A 366 34.14 4.70 1.54
C SER A 366 33.82 6.07 2.17
N LYS A 367 32.63 6.23 2.75
CA LYS A 367 32.16 7.47 3.37
C LYS A 367 32.16 7.43 4.88
N ARG A 368 32.11 6.23 5.48
CA ARG A 368 32.12 6.00 6.93
C ARG A 368 33.32 6.66 7.61
N CYS A 369 34.48 6.69 6.95
CA CYS A 369 35.69 7.38 7.42
C CYS A 369 35.53 8.90 7.59
N GLN A 370 34.52 9.51 6.97
CA GLN A 370 34.23 10.95 7.11
C GLN A 370 33.51 11.27 8.43
N LEU A 371 32.91 10.26 9.07
CA LEU A 371 32.21 10.35 10.36
C LEU A 371 33.17 10.05 11.51
N ASP A 372 34.04 11.00 11.83
CA ASP A 372 34.82 10.98 13.07
C ASP A 372 33.91 11.02 14.32
N TRP A 373 34.50 10.76 15.50
CA TRP A 373 33.78 10.75 16.77
C TRP A 373 32.98 12.04 17.00
N LYS A 374 33.62 13.20 16.77
CA LYS A 374 33.00 14.50 17.01
C LYS A 374 31.74 14.68 16.17
N LYS A 375 31.78 14.30 14.89
CA LYS A 375 30.60 14.33 14.00
C LYS A 375 29.54 13.35 14.46
N ARG A 376 29.89 12.10 14.82
CA ARG A 376 28.93 11.10 15.33
C ARG A 376 28.23 11.60 16.59
N HIS A 377 28.98 12.13 17.55
CA HIS A 377 28.42 12.68 18.79
C HIS A 377 27.52 13.89 18.53
N GLN A 378 27.91 14.79 17.62
CA GLN A 378 27.06 15.91 17.17
C GLN A 378 25.77 15.44 16.51
N ILE A 379 25.83 14.38 15.70
CA ILE A 379 24.68 13.75 15.07
C ILE A 379 23.74 13.15 16.12
N ILE A 380 24.26 12.35 17.06
CA ILE A 380 23.48 11.78 18.16
C ILE A 380 22.78 12.89 18.96
N ALA A 381 23.53 13.91 19.37
CA ALA A 381 22.99 15.03 20.15
C ALA A 381 21.96 15.86 19.37
N GLY A 382 22.11 15.99 18.05
CA GLY A 382 21.17 16.70 17.19
C GLY A 382 19.87 15.92 16.97
N ILE A 383 19.95 14.61 16.74
CA ILE A 383 18.78 13.72 16.65
C ILE A 383 18.00 13.76 17.97
N ALA A 384 18.69 13.62 19.11
CA ALA A 384 18.05 13.64 20.43
C ALA A 384 17.31 14.97 20.69
N ARG A 385 17.88 16.11 20.29
CA ARG A 385 17.21 17.43 20.37
C ARG A 385 16.02 17.54 19.42
N GLY A 386 16.14 17.01 18.20
CA GLY A 386 15.04 16.99 17.24
C GLY A 386 13.85 16.20 17.77
N LEU A 387 14.12 15.05 18.39
CA LEU A 387 13.08 14.19 18.95
C LEU A 387 12.49 14.76 20.26
N LEU A 388 13.32 15.33 21.14
CA LEU A 388 12.86 16.10 22.30
C LEU A 388 11.89 17.20 21.87
N TYR A 389 12.23 17.95 20.82
CA TYR A 389 11.35 18.99 20.31
C TYR A 389 9.99 18.43 19.90
N LEU A 390 9.95 17.32 19.17
CA LEU A 390 8.69 16.69 18.74
C LEU A 390 7.83 16.19 19.92
N HIS A 391 8.47 15.72 20.99
CA HIS A 391 7.78 15.07 22.12
C HIS A 391 7.32 16.06 23.20
N GLU A 392 8.12 17.09 23.48
CA GLU A 392 7.98 17.93 24.67
C GLU A 392 7.96 19.45 24.36
N ASP A 393 8.80 19.95 23.44
CA ASP A 393 8.93 21.40 23.23
C ASP A 393 8.00 21.99 22.15
N SER A 394 7.45 21.17 21.25
CA SER A 394 6.52 21.64 20.22
C SER A 394 5.10 21.80 20.76
N LEU A 395 4.34 22.74 20.17
CA LEU A 395 2.93 22.99 20.52
C LEU A 395 2.05 21.74 20.37
N LEU A 396 2.42 20.85 19.46
CA LEU A 396 1.78 19.56 19.24
C LEU A 396 2.73 18.48 19.72
N LYS A 397 2.26 17.51 20.50
CA LYS A 397 3.03 16.30 20.80
C LYS A 397 2.98 15.40 19.56
N VAL A 398 4.13 15.16 18.93
CA VAL A 398 4.25 14.42 17.67
C VAL A 398 5.11 13.17 17.86
N ILE A 399 4.59 12.02 17.46
CA ILE A 399 5.35 10.76 17.41
C ILE A 399 5.70 10.45 15.97
N HIS A 400 6.98 10.24 15.69
CA HIS A 400 7.53 10.04 14.35
C HIS A 400 7.19 8.65 13.78
N ARG A 401 7.35 7.58 14.57
CA ARG A 401 7.07 6.16 14.26
C ARG A 401 7.94 5.49 13.20
N ASP A 402 8.74 6.24 12.45
CA ASP A 402 9.72 5.67 11.49
C ASP A 402 11.10 6.33 11.61
N LEU A 403 11.60 6.51 12.85
CA LEU A 403 12.94 7.05 13.07
C LEU A 403 14.00 5.98 12.77
N LYS A 404 14.90 6.25 11.83
CA LYS A 404 15.98 5.37 11.37
C LYS A 404 17.08 6.15 10.66
N ALA A 405 18.22 5.53 10.40
CA ALA A 405 19.36 6.19 9.77
C ALA A 405 19.05 6.80 8.38
N SER A 406 18.20 6.15 7.58
CA SER A 406 17.81 6.68 6.25
C SER A 406 16.86 7.88 6.32
N ASN A 407 16.19 8.08 7.46
CA ASN A 407 15.30 9.22 7.69
C ASN A 407 15.99 10.38 8.43
N VAL A 408 17.30 10.30 8.69
CA VAL A 408 18.11 11.42 9.17
C VAL A 408 18.94 11.95 8.02
N LEU A 409 18.62 13.16 7.55
CA LEU A 409 19.39 13.84 6.51
C LEU A 409 20.47 14.74 7.10
N LEU A 410 21.52 15.01 6.32
CA LEU A 410 22.68 15.80 6.74
C LEU A 410 22.75 17.10 5.92
N ASP A 411 22.84 18.23 6.62
CA ASP A 411 23.07 19.53 5.98
C ASP A 411 24.52 19.67 5.50
N ASN A 412 24.83 20.81 4.86
CA ASN A 412 26.17 21.11 4.34
C ASN A 412 27.30 21.12 5.39
N LYS A 413 26.95 21.19 6.68
CA LYS A 413 27.87 21.17 7.83
C LYS A 413 27.83 19.84 8.58
N MET A 414 27.20 18.80 8.02
CA MET A 414 26.99 17.49 8.63
C MET A 414 26.11 17.51 9.89
N ASN A 415 25.26 18.53 10.07
CA ASN A 415 24.27 18.52 11.14
C ASN A 415 23.06 17.65 10.75
N PRO A 416 22.50 16.88 11.70
CA PRO A 416 21.36 16.01 11.43
C PRO A 416 20.04 16.78 11.36
N LYS A 417 19.19 16.36 10.44
CA LYS A 417 17.81 16.80 10.29
C LYS A 417 16.90 15.58 10.12
N ILE A 418 15.99 15.36 11.06
CA ILE A 418 14.98 14.30 11.00
C ILE A 418 13.98 14.63 9.87
N SER A 419 13.67 13.64 9.06
CA SER A 419 12.85 13.72 7.86
C SER A 419 11.81 12.60 7.81
N ASP A 420 10.89 12.69 6.85
CA ASP A 420 9.88 11.67 6.56
C ASP A 420 8.79 11.48 7.63
N PHE A 421 7.97 12.52 7.78
CA PHE A 421 6.84 12.54 8.72
C PHE A 421 5.56 11.92 8.15
N GLY A 422 5.63 11.21 7.02
CA GLY A 422 4.46 10.58 6.39
C GLY A 422 3.71 9.62 7.33
N MET A 423 4.46 9.04 8.28
CA MET A 423 3.96 8.11 9.28
C MET A 423 3.71 8.77 10.64
N ALA A 424 4.02 10.03 10.82
CA ALA A 424 3.92 10.69 12.12
C ALA A 424 2.45 10.87 12.56
N LYS A 425 2.24 11.01 13.87
CA LYS A 425 0.93 11.20 14.50
C LYS A 425 0.96 12.31 15.54
N ILE A 426 -0.11 13.11 15.55
CA ILE A 426 -0.39 14.10 16.58
C ILE A 426 -1.11 13.41 17.73
N PHE A 427 -0.67 13.68 18.95
CA PHE A 427 -1.41 13.39 20.16
C PHE A 427 -2.20 14.64 20.57
N GLU A 428 -3.52 14.51 20.65
CA GLU A 428 -4.42 15.54 21.15
C GLU A 428 -4.84 15.16 22.59
N GLY A 429 -4.50 16.01 23.57
CA GLY A 429 -4.89 15.82 24.97
C GLY A 429 -3.86 15.11 25.87
N GLU A 430 -4.35 14.51 26.96
CA GLU A 430 -3.54 13.90 28.03
C GLU A 430 -3.19 12.43 27.80
N GLU A 431 -3.71 11.81 26.73
CA GLU A 431 -3.34 10.43 26.38
C GLU A 431 -1.83 10.35 26.12
N ASN A 432 -1.17 9.32 26.65
CA ASN A 432 0.26 9.09 26.47
C ASN A 432 0.56 7.91 25.53
N GLU A 433 -0.44 7.08 25.23
CA GLU A 433 -0.33 5.92 24.36
C GLU A 433 -1.58 5.81 23.47
N VAL A 434 -1.40 5.30 22.24
CA VAL A 434 -2.49 5.06 21.29
C VAL A 434 -2.36 3.66 20.70
N THR A 435 -3.47 2.94 20.68
CA THR A 435 -3.56 1.63 20.02
C THR A 435 -4.03 1.80 18.57
N THR A 436 -3.32 1.19 17.62
CA THR A 436 -3.70 1.17 16.20
C THR A 436 -3.82 -0.25 15.67
N GLY A 437 -4.89 -0.52 14.91
CA GLY A 437 -5.04 -1.76 14.15
C GLY A 437 -4.12 -1.86 12.92
N LYS A 438 -3.34 -0.81 12.63
CA LYS A 438 -2.36 -0.78 11.53
C LYS A 438 -0.99 -0.40 12.08
N VAL A 439 -0.13 -1.39 12.25
CA VAL A 439 1.29 -1.25 12.56
C VAL A 439 2.02 -0.87 11.29
N VAL A 440 2.81 0.19 11.36
CA VAL A 440 3.59 0.73 10.25
C VAL A 440 4.96 1.13 10.78
N GLY A 441 6.03 0.74 10.10
CA GLY A 441 7.38 1.17 10.46
C GLY A 441 8.44 0.32 9.80
N THR A 442 9.68 0.53 10.22
CA THR A 442 10.83 -0.25 9.76
C THR A 442 11.19 -1.33 10.77
N LEU A 443 11.21 -2.59 10.32
CA LEU A 443 11.58 -3.73 11.16
C LEU A 443 12.99 -3.54 11.74
N GLY A 444 13.16 -3.89 13.02
CA GLY A 444 14.40 -3.68 13.77
C GLY A 444 14.46 -2.34 14.53
N TYR A 445 13.68 -1.33 14.11
CA TYR A 445 13.56 -0.05 14.83
C TYR A 445 12.27 0.06 15.64
N MET A 446 11.26 -0.76 15.33
CA MET A 446 9.98 -0.75 16.04
C MET A 446 10.11 -1.34 17.44
N ALA A 447 9.59 -0.59 18.42
CA ALA A 447 9.47 -1.05 19.80
C ALA A 447 8.59 -2.31 19.89
N PRO A 448 8.85 -3.22 20.84
CA PRO A 448 8.16 -4.51 20.93
C PRO A 448 6.66 -4.37 21.17
N GLU A 449 6.23 -3.46 22.06
CA GLU A 449 4.82 -3.18 22.32
C GLU A 449 4.10 -2.65 21.07
N TYR A 450 4.79 -1.87 20.25
CA TYR A 450 4.25 -1.36 19.00
C TYR A 450 4.14 -2.45 17.93
N ALA A 451 5.21 -3.23 17.76
CA ALA A 451 5.26 -4.30 16.77
C ALA A 451 4.26 -5.43 17.06
N ILE A 452 4.03 -5.75 18.34
CA ILE A 452 3.19 -6.88 18.76
C ILE A 452 1.74 -6.45 18.98
N GLN A 453 1.52 -5.32 19.64
CA GLN A 453 0.18 -4.91 20.11
C GLN A 453 -0.37 -3.69 19.37
N GLY A 454 0.43 -3.03 18.53
CA GLY A 454 0.04 -1.80 17.85
C GLY A 454 -0.07 -0.60 18.79
N ILE A 455 0.50 -0.68 20.00
CA ILE A 455 0.53 0.42 20.97
C ILE A 455 1.74 1.29 20.68
N PHE A 456 1.54 2.57 20.38
CA PHE A 456 2.64 3.51 20.19
C PHE A 456 2.52 4.71 21.12
N SER A 457 3.67 5.20 21.56
CA SER A 457 3.83 6.37 22.41
C SER A 457 5.15 7.07 22.09
N VAL A 458 5.43 8.17 22.78
CA VAL A 458 6.76 8.81 22.71
C VAL A 458 7.88 7.82 23.06
N LYS A 459 7.60 6.82 23.90
CA LYS A 459 8.56 5.76 24.27
C LYS A 459 8.86 4.80 23.12
N SER A 460 7.98 4.68 22.13
CA SER A 460 8.25 3.88 20.94
C SER A 460 9.30 4.56 20.04
N ASP A 461 9.26 5.89 19.92
CA ASP A 461 10.29 6.69 19.25
C ASP A 461 11.63 6.66 20.02
N VAL A 462 11.58 6.68 21.36
CA VAL A 462 12.79 6.52 22.22
C VAL A 462 13.49 5.19 21.92
N PHE A 463 12.73 4.10 21.75
CA PHE A 463 13.28 2.81 21.37
C PHE A 463 13.98 2.89 20.01
N SER A 464 13.33 3.47 19.00
CA SER A 464 13.94 3.66 17.67
C SER A 464 15.21 4.53 17.72
N PHE A 465 15.22 5.56 18.57
CA PHE A 465 16.41 6.39 18.84
C PHE A 465 17.55 5.56 19.44
N GLY A 466 17.26 4.70 20.42
CA GLY A 466 18.27 3.84 21.04
C GLY A 466 18.91 2.87 20.05
N VAL A 467 18.11 2.26 19.17
CA VAL A 467 18.63 1.43 18.06
C VAL A 467 19.53 2.25 17.14
N LEU A 468 19.05 3.42 16.69
CA LEU A 468 19.81 4.31 15.80
C LEU A 468 21.11 4.80 16.45
N LEU A 469 21.09 5.10 17.75
CA LEU A 469 22.28 5.48 18.50
C LEU A 469 23.32 4.35 18.46
N LEU A 470 22.92 3.11 18.72
CA LEU A 470 23.81 1.95 18.69
C LEU A 470 24.39 1.70 17.29
N GLU A 471 23.61 1.90 16.23
CA GLU A 471 24.12 1.85 14.84
C GLU A 471 25.18 2.93 14.59
N ILE A 472 24.95 4.16 15.07
CA ILE A 472 25.92 5.26 14.88
C ILE A 472 27.25 4.94 15.56
N LEU A 473 27.21 4.30 16.73
CA LEU A 473 28.41 3.94 17.48
C LEU A 473 29.19 2.78 16.84
N SER A 474 28.50 1.73 16.40
CA SER A 474 29.12 0.54 15.80
C SER A 474 29.50 0.71 14.34
N GLY A 475 28.82 1.59 13.61
CA GLY A 475 28.89 1.66 12.15
C GLY A 475 28.20 0.47 11.45
N GLU A 476 27.51 -0.39 12.20
CA GLU A 476 26.88 -1.61 11.70
C GLU A 476 25.36 -1.47 11.65
N ARG A 477 24.75 -2.00 10.57
CA ARG A 477 23.30 -1.91 10.35
C ARG A 477 22.57 -2.93 11.20
N ASN A 478 21.59 -2.49 11.96
CA ASN A 478 20.67 -3.37 12.64
C ASN A 478 19.71 -4.01 11.63
N GLY A 479 19.61 -5.34 11.64
CA GLY A 479 18.71 -6.05 10.73
C GLY A 479 19.02 -7.54 10.58
N GLY A 480 18.33 -8.18 9.64
CA GLY A 480 18.41 -9.63 9.41
C GLY A 480 19.82 -10.12 9.03
N SER A 481 20.58 -9.32 8.27
CA SER A 481 21.96 -9.67 7.89
C SER A 481 22.89 -9.75 9.10
N TYR A 482 22.82 -8.78 10.02
CA TYR A 482 23.58 -8.79 11.27
C TYR A 482 23.21 -10.00 12.13
N LEU A 483 21.91 -10.26 12.30
CA LEU A 483 21.39 -11.39 13.04
C LEU A 483 21.86 -12.72 12.44
N HIS A 484 21.87 -12.85 11.11
CA HIS A 484 22.34 -14.05 10.43
C HIS A 484 23.84 -14.28 10.64
N GLN A 485 24.65 -13.23 10.52
CA GLN A 485 26.11 -13.31 10.66
C GLN A 485 26.56 -13.60 12.10
N HIS A 486 25.89 -13.01 13.10
CA HIS A 486 26.34 -13.05 14.49
C HIS A 486 25.47 -13.96 15.39
N GLY A 487 24.31 -14.40 14.92
CA GLY A 487 23.35 -15.22 15.69
C GLY A 487 22.57 -14.45 16.77
N HIS A 488 22.75 -13.13 16.87
CA HIS A 488 22.04 -12.24 17.80
C HIS A 488 21.88 -10.83 17.20
N THR A 489 20.97 -10.02 17.74
CA THR A 489 20.73 -8.65 17.26
C THR A 489 21.85 -7.70 17.66
N LEU A 490 22.00 -6.57 16.95
CA LEU A 490 22.98 -5.53 17.28
C LEU A 490 22.80 -5.03 18.73
N VAL A 491 21.55 -4.84 19.14
CA VAL A 491 21.18 -4.44 20.50
C VAL A 491 21.64 -5.48 21.53
N LYS A 492 21.41 -6.77 21.26
CA LYS A 492 21.85 -7.85 22.14
C LYS A 492 23.37 -7.92 22.25
N HIS A 493 24.08 -7.66 21.14
CA HIS A 493 25.55 -7.60 21.12
C HIS A 493 26.07 -6.49 22.05
N ALA A 494 25.53 -5.27 21.90
CA ALA A 494 25.88 -4.12 22.72
C ALA A 494 25.72 -4.40 24.22
N TRP A 495 24.58 -4.99 24.61
CA TRP A 495 24.29 -5.35 25.99
C TRP A 495 25.25 -6.42 26.54
N GLN A 496 25.59 -7.44 25.74
CA GLN A 496 26.53 -8.49 26.13
C GLN A 496 27.97 -7.98 26.32
N LEU A 497 28.39 -6.97 25.56
CA LEU A 497 29.68 -6.33 25.75
C LEU A 497 29.66 -5.39 26.96
N TRP A 498 28.57 -4.63 27.14
CA TRP A 498 28.39 -3.74 28.29
C TRP A 498 28.40 -4.49 29.63
N THR A 499 27.65 -5.60 29.74
CA THR A 499 27.61 -6.45 30.95
C THR A 499 28.95 -7.08 31.33
N ARG A 500 29.88 -7.18 30.38
CA ARG A 500 31.22 -7.74 30.59
C ARG A 500 32.29 -6.67 30.74
N ASP A 501 31.91 -5.40 30.86
CA ASP A 501 32.81 -4.24 30.90
C ASP A 501 33.74 -4.16 29.66
N ARG A 502 33.20 -4.55 28.49
CA ARG A 502 33.89 -4.58 27.18
C ARG A 502 33.26 -3.65 26.15
N SER A 503 32.61 -2.56 26.62
CA SER A 503 31.86 -1.63 25.77
C SER A 503 32.67 -1.02 24.62
N THR A 504 33.98 -0.81 24.80
CA THR A 504 34.85 -0.27 23.74
C THR A 504 34.96 -1.17 22.51
N GLU A 505 34.71 -2.47 22.65
CA GLU A 505 34.72 -3.40 21.51
C GLU A 505 33.47 -3.30 20.63
N PHE A 506 32.43 -2.62 21.11
CA PHE A 506 31.23 -2.35 20.33
C PHE A 506 31.43 -1.20 19.32
N MET A 507 32.45 -0.37 19.54
CA MET A 507 32.71 0.82 18.76
C MET A 507 33.21 0.48 17.36
N ASP A 508 32.83 1.30 16.38
CA ASP A 508 33.30 1.17 15.01
C ASP A 508 34.82 1.08 14.94
N PRO A 509 35.39 -0.02 14.40
CA PRO A 509 36.83 -0.20 14.31
C PRO A 509 37.56 0.92 13.56
N LEU A 510 36.88 1.63 12.65
CA LEU A 510 37.47 2.75 11.91
C LEU A 510 37.75 3.99 12.78
N LEU A 511 37.12 4.10 13.96
CA LEU A 511 37.41 5.17 14.90
C LEU A 511 38.75 4.94 15.64
N GLY A 512 39.27 3.71 15.67
CA GLY A 512 40.49 3.37 16.40
C GLY A 512 40.41 3.82 17.86
N ASP A 513 41.44 4.50 18.37
CA ASP A 513 41.44 5.13 19.70
C ASP A 513 41.03 6.62 19.66
N SER A 514 40.47 7.12 18.56
CA SER A 514 40.16 8.53 18.34
C SER A 514 38.81 8.97 18.91
N TYR A 515 38.48 8.53 20.14
CA TYR A 515 37.29 8.96 20.86
C TYR A 515 37.49 8.89 22.40
N PRO A 516 36.84 9.75 23.19
CA PRO A 516 36.80 9.65 24.64
C PRO A 516 36.01 8.42 25.07
N LYS A 517 36.69 7.44 25.70
CA LYS A 517 36.08 6.16 26.11
C LYS A 517 34.90 6.35 27.07
N ASN A 518 35.00 7.31 27.98
CA ASN A 518 33.92 7.66 28.91
C ASN A 518 32.65 8.12 28.17
N GLU A 519 32.78 9.03 27.20
CA GLU A 519 31.65 9.50 26.39
C GLU A 519 31.06 8.36 25.54
N ALA A 520 31.90 7.51 24.96
CA ALA A 520 31.45 6.36 24.19
C ALA A 520 30.68 5.34 25.04
N CYS A 521 31.24 4.92 26.18
CA CYS A 521 30.56 4.03 27.12
C CYS A 521 29.24 4.63 27.63
N ARG A 522 29.23 5.95 27.89
CA ARG A 522 28.02 6.70 28.27
C ARG A 522 26.94 6.61 27.18
N CYS A 523 27.30 6.86 25.92
CA CYS A 523 26.38 6.73 24.79
C CYS A 523 25.82 5.32 24.66
N ILE A 524 26.66 4.28 24.77
CA ILE A 524 26.21 2.87 24.74
C ILE A 524 25.20 2.61 25.85
N HIS A 525 25.50 3.05 27.07
CA HIS A 525 24.62 2.90 28.23
C HIS A 525 23.26 3.58 27.99
N VAL A 526 23.25 4.82 27.53
CA VAL A 526 22.00 5.53 27.19
C VAL A 526 21.23 4.81 26.08
N GLY A 527 21.92 4.33 25.03
CA GLY A 527 21.31 3.54 23.96
C GLY A 527 20.61 2.29 24.49
N LEU A 528 21.25 1.58 25.44
CA LEU A 528 20.68 0.40 26.10
C LEU A 528 19.48 0.74 26.99
N LEU A 529 19.49 1.88 27.69
CA LEU A 529 18.33 2.37 28.45
C LEU A 529 17.15 2.76 27.54
N CYS A 530 17.43 3.26 26.34
CA CYS A 530 16.39 3.61 25.37
C CYS A 530 15.68 2.39 24.78
N VAL A 531 16.34 1.23 24.70
CA VAL A 531 15.81 -0.01 24.05
C VAL A 531 15.29 -1.06 25.04
N GLN A 532 14.92 -0.64 26.25
CA GLN A 532 14.32 -1.54 27.25
C GLN A 532 12.98 -2.11 26.75
N GLU A 533 12.66 -3.34 27.15
CA GLU A 533 11.44 -4.01 26.70
C GLU A 533 10.18 -3.26 27.17
N ASN A 534 10.11 -2.95 28.46
CA ASN A 534 9.02 -2.16 29.05
C ASN A 534 9.18 -0.66 28.70
N PRO A 535 8.15 -0.01 28.11
CA PRO A 535 8.17 1.42 27.82
C PRO A 535 8.46 2.32 29.02
N GLU A 536 8.02 1.93 30.22
CA GLU A 536 8.20 2.72 31.44
C GLU A 536 9.65 2.80 31.90
N ASP A 537 10.44 1.75 31.63
CA ASP A 537 11.87 1.71 31.96
C ASP A 537 12.72 2.56 31.00
N ARG A 538 12.15 3.00 29.87
CA ARG A 538 12.83 3.87 28.91
C ARG A 538 12.79 5.32 29.39
N PRO A 539 13.90 6.07 29.29
CA PRO A 539 13.92 7.49 29.65
C PRO A 539 13.01 8.30 28.71
N THR A 540 12.57 9.48 29.17
CA THR A 540 12.05 10.52 28.27
C THR A 540 13.17 11.07 27.39
N MET A 541 12.83 11.75 26.29
CA MET A 541 13.87 12.37 25.46
C MET A 541 14.58 13.53 26.18
N SER A 542 13.89 14.28 27.05
CA SER A 542 14.56 15.26 27.93
C SER A 542 15.59 14.61 28.84
N SER A 543 15.23 13.50 29.47
CA SER A 543 16.15 12.72 30.30
C SER A 543 17.32 12.18 29.48
N ALA A 544 17.07 11.60 28.31
CA ALA A 544 18.12 11.07 27.42
C ALA A 544 19.10 12.17 26.99
N VAL A 545 18.59 13.35 26.62
CA VAL A 545 19.44 14.51 26.27
C VAL A 545 20.31 14.96 27.44
N LEU A 546 19.79 14.95 28.67
CA LEU A 546 20.57 15.25 29.88
C LEU A 546 21.63 14.18 30.15
N MET A 547 21.27 12.91 30.05
CA MET A 547 22.17 11.77 30.25
C MET A 547 23.35 11.77 29.27
N LEU A 548 23.10 12.16 28.01
CA LEU A 548 24.12 12.28 26.95
C LEU A 548 25.05 13.50 27.11
N ARG A 549 24.62 14.55 27.82
CA ARG A 549 25.40 15.78 28.00
C ARG A 549 26.16 15.84 29.33
N SER A 550 25.66 15.15 30.35
CA SER A 550 26.16 15.24 31.72
C SER A 550 26.83 13.93 32.12
N ASP A 551 28.13 14.02 32.41
CA ASP A 551 28.91 12.92 32.97
C ASP A 551 28.54 12.61 34.43
N GLN A 552 27.86 13.55 35.09
CA GLN A 552 27.55 13.49 36.53
C GLN A 552 26.17 12.89 36.84
N THR A 553 25.32 12.70 35.83
CA THR A 553 23.99 12.12 36.06
C THR A 553 24.13 10.61 36.30
N PRO A 554 23.74 10.06 37.47
CA PRO A 554 23.80 8.63 37.70
C PRO A 554 22.84 7.89 36.73
N LEU A 555 23.30 6.77 36.18
CA LEU A 555 22.50 5.93 35.27
C LEU A 555 22.19 4.59 35.95
N SER A 556 20.94 4.17 35.89
CA SER A 556 20.53 2.84 36.29
C SER A 556 21.12 1.78 35.34
N PRO A 557 21.42 0.57 35.82
CA PRO A 557 21.85 -0.51 34.93
C PRO A 557 20.69 -0.94 34.01
N PRO A 558 20.89 -1.04 32.68
CA PRO A 558 19.88 -1.57 31.76
C PRO A 558 19.63 -3.06 31.97
N SER A 559 18.37 -3.46 31.88
CA SER A 559 17.97 -4.87 31.81
C SER A 559 18.34 -5.47 30.46
N GLU A 560 18.26 -6.80 30.38
CA GLU A 560 18.46 -7.54 29.14
C GLU A 560 17.48 -7.05 28.06
N PRO A 561 17.96 -6.71 26.85
CA PRO A 561 17.10 -6.23 25.79
C PRO A 561 16.20 -7.36 25.24
N PRO A 562 15.03 -7.01 24.66
CA PRO A 562 14.07 -7.98 24.17
C PRO A 562 14.68 -8.91 23.11
N SER A 563 14.48 -10.21 23.29
CA SER A 563 14.95 -11.23 22.36
C SER A 563 13.94 -11.39 21.21
N TYR A 564 14.15 -10.70 20.09
CA TYR A 564 13.39 -10.95 18.85
C TYR A 564 13.73 -12.29 18.18
N ALA A 565 14.53 -13.14 18.84
CA ALA A 565 14.90 -14.45 18.34
C ALA A 565 13.70 -15.41 18.45
N ARG A 566 13.11 -15.71 17.29
CA ARG A 566 12.20 -16.83 17.07
C ARG A 566 12.78 -18.07 17.77
N SER A 567 12.03 -18.67 18.68
CA SER A 567 12.45 -19.85 19.46
C SER A 567 13.05 -20.91 18.55
N LYS A 568 14.23 -21.43 18.92
CA LYS A 568 14.81 -22.65 18.35
C LYS A 568 13.75 -23.77 18.35
N THR A 569 13.44 -24.33 17.19
CA THR A 569 12.98 -25.71 17.08
C THR A 569 14.08 -26.54 16.42
N PRO A 570 14.24 -27.84 16.79
CA PRO A 570 15.43 -28.62 16.48
C PRO A 570 15.51 -28.99 15.00
N GLU A 571 16.74 -29.03 14.50
CA GLU A 571 17.23 -29.58 13.24
C GLU A 571 16.22 -30.37 12.38
N LEU A 572 15.84 -29.77 11.26
CA LEU A 572 15.73 -30.51 10.00
C LEU A 572 16.46 -29.71 8.92
N GLN A 573 17.47 -30.37 8.35
CA GLN A 573 18.39 -29.87 7.35
C GLN A 573 17.65 -29.12 6.23
N MET A 574 18.10 -27.89 5.94
CA MET A 574 17.74 -27.22 4.69
C MET A 574 18.99 -26.60 4.08
N SER A 575 19.24 -27.01 2.84
CA SER A 575 20.39 -26.72 1.99
C SER A 575 20.56 -25.23 1.66
N PRO A 576 21.77 -24.79 1.27
CA PRO A 576 22.12 -23.38 1.14
C PRO A 576 21.49 -22.79 -0.13
N ILE A 577 20.60 -21.80 0.01
CA ILE A 577 20.12 -20.99 -1.11
C ILE A 577 21.18 -19.91 -1.38
N MET A 578 21.77 -19.97 -2.58
CA MET A 578 22.73 -19.00 -3.10
C MET A 578 22.11 -17.60 -3.15
N PHE A 579 22.78 -16.61 -2.55
CA PHE A 579 22.58 -15.21 -2.89
C PHE A 579 23.31 -14.91 -4.18
N SER A 580 22.56 -14.64 -5.25
CA SER A 580 23.10 -14.09 -6.49
C SER A 580 23.54 -12.64 -6.23
N THR A 581 24.85 -12.43 -6.24
CA THR A 581 25.46 -11.11 -6.34
C THR A 581 25.11 -10.50 -7.71
N SER A 582 24.24 -9.50 -7.71
CA SER A 582 24.19 -8.52 -8.81
C SER A 582 24.70 -7.18 -8.27
N THR A 583 25.79 -6.73 -8.87
CA THR A 583 26.43 -5.45 -8.65
C THR A 583 25.51 -4.33 -9.15
N GLY A 584 24.77 -3.73 -8.23
CA GLY A 584 23.98 -2.53 -8.46
C GLY A 584 23.66 -1.86 -7.13
N THR A 585 24.17 -0.65 -6.92
CA THR A 585 23.89 0.18 -5.74
C THR A 585 22.40 0.55 -5.69
N GLN A 586 21.60 -0.24 -4.97
CA GLN A 586 20.21 0.10 -4.64
C GLN A 586 19.94 -0.24 -3.16
N THR A 587 19.64 0.79 -2.36
CA THR A 587 19.23 0.66 -0.97
C THR A 587 17.74 0.31 -0.91
N VAL A 588 17.40 -0.97 -0.82
CA VAL A 588 16.01 -1.40 -0.59
C VAL A 588 15.74 -1.34 0.92
N ASN A 589 15.07 -0.28 1.37
CA ASN A 589 14.51 -0.18 2.73
C ASN A 589 13.01 -0.53 2.66
N GLU A 590 12.63 -1.74 3.07
CA GLU A 590 11.23 -2.19 3.07
C GLU A 590 10.47 -1.66 4.31
N VAL A 591 9.40 -0.90 4.07
CA VAL A 591 8.43 -0.48 5.10
C VAL A 591 7.45 -1.63 5.32
N THR A 592 7.28 -2.08 6.56
CA THR A 592 6.34 -3.17 6.89
C THR A 592 5.00 -2.59 7.31
N ILE A 593 3.91 -3.15 6.77
CA ILE A 593 2.53 -2.85 7.19
C ILE A 593 1.93 -4.13 7.76
N THR A 594 1.63 -4.16 9.05
CA THR A 594 0.94 -5.28 9.70
C THR A 594 -0.43 -4.79 10.16
N LEU A 595 -1.50 -5.40 9.65
CA LEU A 595 -2.85 -5.16 10.14
C LEU A 595 -3.09 -6.10 11.33
N VAL A 596 -3.40 -5.53 12.49
CA VAL A 596 -3.86 -6.27 13.66
C VAL A 596 -5.37 -6.46 13.50
N GLU A 597 -5.81 -7.70 13.33
CA GLU A 597 -7.24 -8.02 13.33
C GLU A 597 -7.82 -7.76 14.73
N PRO A 598 -8.98 -7.08 14.83
CA PRO A 598 -9.68 -6.95 16.11
C PRO A 598 -10.16 -8.33 16.56
N ARG A 599 -9.86 -8.68 17.82
CA ARG A 599 -10.32 -9.92 18.48
C ARG A 599 -11.83 -9.94 18.65
#